data_AF-A0A2V9MBV6-F1
#
_entry.id   AF-A0A2V9MBV6-F1
#
_cell.length_a   1.000
_cell.length_b   1.000
_cell.length_c   1.000
_cell.angle_alpha   90.00
_cell.angle_beta   90.00
_cell.angle_gamma   90.00
#
_symmetry.space_group_name_H-M   'P 1'
#
loop_
_entity.id
_entity.type
_entity.pdbx_description
1 polymer ?
#
loop_
_entity_poly.entity_id
_entity_poly.type
_entity_poly.pdbx_seq_one_letter_code
_entity_poly.pdbx_strand_id
1 'polypeptide(L)'
;MPVRLKEQDTYYEACRRFSDRNFLILPGEEPNVYLGGHWNILFPKPVYWTHGREAGRPFVEEHPQYGTVYHPGNAQEVAEMIRRTNALVWQTHPRTKGSTFYPDKIKAADYFQDDHWLGAAFKAMPVDLSQQRLCEVRCFATLDDMNNWWQKKFLIGEVDTYKKWPSDDLYGHFNVNYLKLDPLPAAGDWGEINRVLRAGDFFVTTGEILIRHFAVNGASSGQNVSIAPEQRINLVADLEWTFPLEFVEVVWGNGERTDRLVLPATEMKAFGSHRFSIPLEAAGKRWLRFAAWDSAGNGAFTQPVYLRSN
;
A
#
# COMPACT_ATOMS: atom_id res chain seq x y z
N MET A 1 34.93 -6.63 2.32
CA MET A 1 33.56 -6.26 2.73
C MET A 1 32.86 -5.66 1.54
N PRO A 2 31.75 -6.23 1.04
CA PRO A 2 30.97 -5.56 0.01
C PRO A 2 30.62 -4.16 0.50
N VAL A 3 30.86 -3.12 -0.32
CA VAL A 3 30.53 -1.72 0.00
C VAL A 3 29.09 -1.61 0.50
N ARG A 4 28.20 -2.42 -0.10
CA ARG A 4 26.79 -2.55 0.23
C ARG A 4 26.46 -2.80 1.70
N LEU A 5 27.13 -3.74 2.39
CA LEU A 5 26.75 -4.07 3.77
C LEU A 5 27.07 -2.91 4.72
N LYS A 6 28.18 -2.20 4.45
CA LYS A 6 28.56 -0.99 5.18
C LYS A 6 27.60 0.18 4.86
N GLU A 7 27.12 0.29 3.63
CA GLU A 7 26.10 1.27 3.24
C GLU A 7 24.77 1.00 3.94
N GLN A 8 24.32 -0.26 4.02
CA GLN A 8 23.13 -0.65 4.78
C GLN A 8 23.28 -0.29 6.25
N ASP A 9 24.42 -0.63 6.86
CA ASP A 9 24.72 -0.28 8.25
C ASP A 9 24.64 1.22 8.51
N THR A 10 25.26 2.01 7.61
CA THR A 10 25.22 3.48 7.67
C THR A 10 23.79 4.02 7.49
N TYR A 11 23.00 3.41 6.59
CA TYR A 11 21.61 3.78 6.35
C TYR A 11 20.74 3.52 7.59
N TYR A 12 20.86 2.34 8.19
CA TYR A 12 20.14 1.98 9.41
C TYR A 12 20.51 2.89 10.58
N GLU A 13 21.80 3.18 10.74
CA GLU A 13 22.26 4.09 11.78
C GLU A 13 21.73 5.52 11.58
N ALA A 14 21.70 6.02 10.35
CA ALA A 14 21.14 7.33 10.03
C ALA A 14 19.63 7.38 10.36
N CYS A 15 18.86 6.39 9.89
CA CYS A 15 17.44 6.26 10.22
C CYS A 15 17.20 6.25 11.74
N ARG A 16 17.96 5.45 12.48
CA ARG A 16 17.88 5.33 13.93
C ARG A 16 18.23 6.65 14.64
N ARG A 17 19.30 7.32 14.21
CA ARG A 17 19.77 8.58 14.81
C ARG A 17 18.75 9.71 14.71
N PHE A 18 17.98 9.74 13.63
CA PHE A 18 16.97 10.78 13.39
C PHE A 18 15.55 10.33 13.75
N SER A 19 15.40 9.16 14.38
CA SER A 19 14.15 8.68 14.94
C SER A 19 14.08 8.94 16.45
N ASP A 20 12.88 9.17 16.97
CA ASP A 20 12.59 9.26 18.40
C ASP A 20 11.25 8.57 18.72
N ARG A 21 10.72 8.80 19.94
CA ARG A 21 9.48 8.16 20.41
C ARG A 21 8.21 8.60 19.67
N ASN A 22 8.26 9.70 18.93
CA ASN A 22 7.13 10.33 18.24
C ASN A 22 7.33 10.40 16.73
N PHE A 23 8.53 10.09 16.23
CA PHE A 23 8.88 10.17 14.82
C PHE A 23 9.84 9.04 14.43
N LEU A 24 9.50 8.27 13.39
CA LEU A 24 10.35 7.22 12.86
C LEU A 24 10.73 7.50 11.42
N ILE A 25 12.01 7.30 11.11
CA ILE A 25 12.51 7.17 9.75
C ILE A 25 12.81 5.70 9.52
N LEU A 26 12.09 5.07 8.60
CA LEU A 26 12.27 3.66 8.29
C LEU A 26 13.17 3.48 7.07
N PRO A 27 14.12 2.52 7.11
CA PRO A 27 14.88 2.15 5.94
C PRO A 27 14.03 1.28 5.01
N GLY A 28 13.87 1.72 3.78
CA GLY A 28 13.20 0.98 2.70
C GLY A 28 13.97 1.19 1.40
N GLU A 29 13.78 0.30 0.43
CA GLU A 29 14.50 0.42 -0.84
C GLU A 29 13.77 -0.17 -2.02
N GLU A 30 14.13 0.33 -3.20
CA GLU A 30 13.68 -0.14 -4.50
C GLU A 30 14.84 -0.88 -5.20
N PRO A 31 15.05 -2.18 -4.95
CA PRO A 31 16.31 -2.85 -5.29
C PRO A 31 16.40 -3.23 -6.77
N ASN A 32 15.28 -3.35 -7.48
CA ASN A 32 15.21 -3.58 -8.94
C ASN A 32 16.03 -4.78 -9.44
N VAL A 33 16.10 -5.85 -8.64
CA VAL A 33 16.77 -7.10 -9.00
C VAL A 33 15.85 -8.31 -8.84
N TYR A 34 15.99 -9.29 -9.75
CA TYR A 34 15.34 -10.61 -9.73
C TYR A 34 13.81 -10.67 -9.79
N LEU A 35 13.09 -9.73 -9.18
CA LEU A 35 11.65 -9.56 -9.33
C LEU A 35 11.40 -8.49 -10.41
N GLY A 36 10.41 -8.73 -11.25
CA GLY A 36 10.21 -7.92 -12.45
C GLY A 36 9.63 -6.51 -12.16
N GLY A 37 9.99 -5.56 -13.03
CA GLY A 37 9.60 -4.16 -12.89
C GLY A 37 10.31 -3.47 -11.72
N HIS A 38 9.77 -2.33 -11.29
CA HIS A 38 10.26 -1.67 -10.09
C HIS A 38 9.42 -2.05 -8.89
N TRP A 39 10.06 -2.43 -7.79
CA TRP A 39 9.40 -2.88 -6.59
C TRP A 39 10.13 -2.36 -5.37
N ASN A 40 9.39 -2.04 -4.32
CA ASN A 40 9.93 -1.61 -3.04
C ASN A 40 9.91 -2.76 -2.05
N ILE A 41 10.84 -2.75 -1.09
CA ILE A 41 10.89 -3.65 0.05
C ILE A 41 11.02 -2.88 1.35
N LEU A 42 10.22 -3.26 2.34
CA LEU A 42 10.27 -2.80 3.71
C LEU A 42 10.45 -4.00 4.63
N PHE A 43 11.66 -4.19 5.14
CA PHE A 43 11.91 -5.17 6.20
C PHE A 43 11.28 -4.68 7.51
N PRO A 44 10.90 -5.56 8.45
CA PRO A 44 10.33 -5.15 9.75
C PRO A 44 11.39 -4.67 10.75
N LYS A 45 12.67 -4.83 10.41
CA LYS A 45 13.86 -4.48 11.21
C LYS A 45 15.07 -4.41 10.27
N PRO A 46 16.26 -3.97 10.74
CA PRO A 46 17.47 -4.05 9.92
C PRO A 46 17.75 -5.49 9.41
N VAL A 47 17.96 -5.63 8.11
CA VAL A 47 18.27 -6.90 7.43
C VAL A 47 19.37 -6.68 6.40
N TYR A 48 20.51 -7.32 6.59
CA TYR A 48 21.64 -7.19 5.68
C TYR A 48 21.49 -8.14 4.50
N TRP A 49 21.65 -7.61 3.28
CA TRP A 49 21.55 -8.43 2.07
C TRP A 49 22.21 -7.78 0.86
N THR A 50 22.54 -8.59 -0.15
CA THR A 50 23.15 -8.12 -1.41
C THR A 50 22.25 -8.36 -2.61
N HIS A 51 22.35 -7.50 -3.63
CA HIS A 51 21.56 -7.61 -4.87
C HIS A 51 22.11 -8.66 -5.86
N GLY A 52 22.89 -9.60 -5.35
CA GLY A 52 23.49 -10.67 -6.12
C GLY A 52 24.52 -11.45 -5.33
N ARG A 53 24.93 -12.59 -5.89
CA ARG A 53 25.76 -13.59 -5.23
C ARG A 53 26.98 -13.96 -6.07
N GLU A 54 28.16 -13.80 -5.49
CA GLU A 54 29.41 -14.29 -6.08
C GLU A 54 29.43 -15.82 -6.14
N ALA A 55 30.15 -16.38 -7.12
CA ALA A 55 30.26 -17.82 -7.28
C ALA A 55 30.80 -18.48 -6.00
N GLY A 56 30.14 -19.56 -5.55
CA GLY A 56 30.54 -20.30 -4.36
C GLY A 56 30.09 -19.68 -3.02
N ARG A 57 29.57 -18.45 -3.01
CA ARG A 57 28.97 -17.86 -1.80
C ARG A 57 27.61 -18.52 -1.52
N PRO A 58 27.22 -18.79 -0.27
CA PRO A 58 25.90 -19.35 0.06
C PRO A 58 24.79 -18.29 -0.03
N PHE A 59 23.53 -18.73 -0.11
CA PHE A 59 22.34 -17.86 -0.01
C PHE A 59 22.26 -17.13 1.33
N VAL A 60 22.64 -17.79 2.43
CA VAL A 60 22.63 -17.23 3.77
C VAL A 60 24.01 -17.43 4.39
N GLU A 61 24.54 -16.39 5.01
CA GLU A 61 25.85 -16.38 5.67
C GLU A 61 25.70 -15.74 7.06
N GLU A 62 26.37 -16.31 8.07
CA GLU A 62 26.54 -15.64 9.36
C GLU A 62 27.81 -14.78 9.31
N HIS A 63 27.60 -13.46 9.26
CA HIS A 63 28.67 -12.49 9.16
C HIS A 63 29.06 -11.96 10.55
N PRO A 64 30.35 -11.95 10.94
CA PRO A 64 30.77 -11.62 12.31
C PRO A 64 30.38 -10.22 12.78
N GLN A 65 30.20 -9.26 11.86
CA GLN A 65 29.77 -7.89 12.17
C GLN A 65 28.26 -7.65 12.02
N TYR A 66 27.59 -8.35 11.10
CA TYR A 66 26.24 -7.99 10.63
C TYR A 66 25.20 -9.05 10.99
N GLY A 67 25.61 -10.16 11.61
CA GLY A 67 24.75 -11.32 11.84
C GLY A 67 24.38 -12.00 10.52
N THR A 68 23.14 -12.48 10.43
CA THR A 68 22.63 -13.13 9.23
C THR A 68 22.59 -12.17 8.03
N VAL A 69 23.27 -12.55 6.94
CA VAL A 69 23.28 -11.84 5.66
C VAL A 69 22.68 -12.73 4.57
N TYR A 70 21.81 -12.15 3.73
CA TYR A 70 21.22 -12.82 2.58
C TYR A 70 21.89 -12.42 1.27
N HIS A 71 22.18 -13.40 0.42
CA HIS A 71 22.76 -13.23 -0.91
C HIS A 71 21.86 -13.90 -1.95
N PRO A 72 20.65 -13.38 -2.21
CA PRO A 72 19.80 -13.96 -3.25
C PRO A 72 20.48 -13.86 -4.62
N GLY A 73 20.43 -14.95 -5.37
CA GLY A 73 20.93 -15.05 -6.75
C GLY A 73 19.82 -15.19 -7.80
N ASN A 74 18.55 -15.31 -7.38
CA ASN A 74 17.39 -15.49 -8.25
C ASN A 74 16.09 -15.08 -7.54
N ALA A 75 14.97 -15.11 -8.26
CA ALA A 75 13.66 -14.72 -7.74
C ALA A 75 13.16 -15.62 -6.59
N GLN A 76 13.44 -16.92 -6.63
CA GLN A 76 13.02 -17.85 -5.58
C GLN A 76 13.72 -17.54 -4.25
N GLU A 77 15.01 -17.21 -4.29
CA GLU A 77 15.78 -16.83 -3.11
C GLU A 77 15.41 -15.46 -2.57
N VAL A 78 15.05 -14.49 -3.42
CA VAL A 78 14.46 -13.22 -2.95
C VAL A 78 13.12 -13.49 -2.23
N ALA A 79 12.25 -14.32 -2.82
CA ALA A 79 10.98 -14.68 -2.20
C ALA A 79 11.16 -15.44 -0.87
N GLU A 80 12.18 -16.30 -0.77
CA GLU A 80 12.55 -16.98 0.47
C GLU A 80 13.08 -16.00 1.53
N MET A 81 13.92 -15.04 1.14
CA MET A 81 14.40 -13.99 2.05
C MET A 81 13.23 -13.16 2.59
N ILE A 82 12.30 -12.76 1.72
CA ILE A 82 11.09 -12.03 2.10
C ILE A 82 10.32 -12.80 3.16
N ARG A 83 10.06 -14.10 2.94
CA ARG A 83 9.33 -14.96 3.88
C ARG A 83 10.08 -15.15 5.20
N ARG A 84 11.40 -15.40 5.17
CA ARG A 84 12.22 -15.58 6.39
C ARG A 84 12.31 -14.33 7.25
N THR A 85 12.28 -13.16 6.61
CA THR A 85 12.45 -11.87 7.29
C THR A 85 11.14 -11.15 7.57
N ASN A 86 10.00 -11.69 7.09
CA ASN A 86 8.69 -11.05 7.15
C ASN A 86 8.68 -9.64 6.53
N ALA A 87 9.47 -9.46 5.45
CA ALA A 87 9.50 -8.22 4.70
C ALA A 87 8.20 -8.02 3.92
N LEU A 88 7.84 -6.77 3.69
CA LEU A 88 6.75 -6.41 2.78
C LEU A 88 7.30 -5.88 1.47
N VAL A 89 6.65 -6.28 0.38
CA VAL A 89 7.01 -5.88 -0.98
C VAL A 89 5.79 -5.36 -1.72
N TRP A 90 5.97 -4.35 -2.58
CA TRP A 90 4.93 -3.91 -3.49
C TRP A 90 5.52 -3.46 -4.83
N GLN A 91 4.71 -3.52 -5.89
CA GLN A 91 5.08 -2.95 -7.18
C GLN A 91 5.10 -1.42 -7.09
N THR A 92 6.26 -0.82 -7.34
CA THR A 92 6.43 0.63 -7.42
C THR A 92 5.86 1.16 -8.72
N HIS A 93 5.15 2.30 -8.64
CA HIS A 93 4.53 3.00 -9.77
C HIS A 93 4.00 2.05 -10.88
N PRO A 94 2.96 1.25 -10.59
CA PRO A 94 2.52 0.17 -11.48
C PRO A 94 2.13 0.70 -12.85
N ARG A 95 2.28 -0.14 -13.89
CA ARG A 95 1.91 0.16 -15.29
C ARG A 95 2.52 1.45 -15.86
N THR A 96 3.67 1.89 -15.33
CA THR A 96 4.48 2.99 -15.90
C THR A 96 5.97 2.77 -15.62
N LYS A 97 6.83 3.59 -16.25
CA LYS A 97 8.31 3.52 -16.13
C LYS A 97 8.80 2.06 -16.29
N GLY A 98 9.74 1.60 -15.45
CA GLY A 98 10.20 0.21 -15.42
C GLY A 98 9.12 -0.81 -15.06
N SER A 99 7.99 -0.38 -14.50
CA SER A 99 6.83 -1.21 -14.14
C SER A 99 5.73 -1.24 -15.22
N THR A 100 6.00 -0.82 -16.46
CA THR A 100 4.98 -0.68 -17.54
C THR A 100 4.08 -1.91 -17.73
N PHE A 101 4.60 -3.12 -17.55
CA PHE A 101 3.83 -4.37 -17.70
C PHE A 101 3.60 -5.11 -16.37
N TYR A 102 3.76 -4.42 -15.26
CA TYR A 102 3.69 -4.99 -13.92
C TYR A 102 2.58 -4.30 -13.10
N PRO A 103 1.87 -5.05 -12.26
CA PRO A 103 2.13 -6.44 -11.84
C PRO A 103 1.55 -7.53 -12.78
N ASP A 104 0.95 -7.17 -13.91
CA ASP A 104 0.27 -8.11 -14.82
C ASP A 104 1.13 -9.31 -15.25
N LYS A 105 2.42 -9.10 -15.52
CA LYS A 105 3.38 -10.17 -15.87
C LYS A 105 3.71 -11.15 -14.74
N ILE A 106 3.53 -10.75 -13.49
CA ILE A 106 3.90 -11.55 -12.31
C ILE A 106 2.70 -12.06 -11.53
N LYS A 107 1.46 -11.79 -11.99
CA LYS A 107 0.24 -12.16 -11.27
C LYS A 107 0.10 -13.65 -10.94
N ALA A 108 0.77 -14.52 -11.70
CA ALA A 108 0.77 -15.97 -11.51
C ALA A 108 2.03 -16.49 -10.77
N ALA A 109 2.98 -15.62 -10.42
CA ALA A 109 4.17 -16.02 -9.69
C ALA A 109 3.85 -16.27 -8.21
N ASP A 110 4.45 -17.30 -7.63
CA ASP A 110 4.22 -17.70 -6.23
C ASP A 110 4.45 -16.54 -5.25
N TYR A 111 5.51 -15.75 -5.47
CA TYR A 111 5.83 -14.60 -4.62
C TYR A 111 4.81 -13.46 -4.74
N PHE A 112 4.11 -13.33 -5.86
CA PHE A 112 3.04 -12.34 -6.00
C PHE A 112 1.77 -12.80 -5.29
N GLN A 113 1.48 -14.10 -5.28
CA GLN A 113 0.31 -14.65 -4.58
C GLN A 113 0.48 -14.66 -3.06
N ASP A 114 1.72 -14.73 -2.60
CA ASP A 114 2.09 -14.57 -1.20
C ASP A 114 1.65 -13.20 -0.66
N ASP A 115 1.19 -13.16 0.59
CA ASP A 115 0.66 -11.96 1.24
C ASP A 115 1.76 -11.02 1.76
N HIS A 116 3.04 -11.43 1.71
CA HIS A 116 4.16 -10.50 1.81
C HIS A 116 4.26 -9.56 0.60
N TRP A 117 3.70 -9.95 -0.57
CA TRP A 117 3.50 -9.02 -1.67
C TRP A 117 2.22 -8.21 -1.42
N LEU A 118 2.35 -7.03 -0.84
CA LEU A 118 1.28 -6.15 -0.43
C LEU A 118 0.34 -5.76 -1.59
N GLY A 119 0.90 -5.54 -2.78
CA GLY A 119 0.15 -5.06 -3.95
C GLY A 119 0.99 -4.11 -4.78
N ALA A 120 0.56 -2.85 -4.87
CA ALA A 120 1.24 -1.83 -5.66
C ALA A 120 1.18 -0.44 -4.99
N ALA A 121 1.95 0.51 -5.51
CA ALA A 121 1.96 1.88 -5.03
C ALA A 121 0.87 2.74 -5.70
N PHE A 122 0.11 3.47 -4.89
CA PHE A 122 -0.63 4.65 -5.33
C PHE A 122 0.34 5.83 -5.39
N LYS A 123 0.41 6.43 -6.57
CA LYS A 123 1.23 7.60 -6.81
C LYS A 123 0.54 8.43 -7.87
N ALA A 124 0.24 9.69 -7.61
CA ALA A 124 -0.39 10.56 -8.61
C ALA A 124 0.64 11.07 -9.66
N MET A 125 1.36 10.17 -10.37
CA MET A 125 2.34 10.54 -11.42
C MET A 125 2.27 9.62 -12.67
N PRO A 126 2.24 10.15 -13.90
CA PRO A 126 1.88 11.54 -14.21
C PRO A 126 0.45 11.81 -13.76
N VAL A 127 0.15 13.06 -13.37
CA VAL A 127 -1.23 13.48 -13.13
C VAL A 127 -1.91 13.66 -14.47
N ASP A 128 -3.02 12.97 -14.69
CA ASP A 128 -3.92 13.19 -15.82
C ASP A 128 -5.14 13.95 -15.31
N LEU A 129 -5.13 15.28 -15.49
CA LEU A 129 -6.19 16.18 -15.03
C LEU A 129 -7.49 16.06 -15.83
N SER A 130 -7.53 15.22 -16.88
CA SER A 130 -8.79 14.89 -17.56
C SER A 130 -9.59 13.80 -16.86
N GLN A 131 -8.95 13.06 -15.93
CA GLN A 131 -9.62 12.03 -15.12
C GLN A 131 -10.35 12.67 -13.96
N GLN A 132 -11.51 12.10 -13.61
CA GLN A 132 -12.28 12.55 -12.46
C GLN A 132 -11.56 12.26 -11.12
N ARG A 133 -10.67 11.26 -11.11
CA ARG A 133 -9.92 10.79 -9.94
C ARG A 133 -8.43 10.89 -10.20
N LEU A 134 -7.65 11.25 -9.18
CA LEU A 134 -6.20 11.10 -9.25
C LEU A 134 -5.83 9.62 -9.47
N CYS A 135 -5.07 9.36 -10.54
CA CYS A 135 -4.58 8.03 -10.89
C CYS A 135 -5.68 6.97 -11.12
N GLU A 136 -6.79 7.35 -11.76
CA GLU A 136 -7.94 6.47 -12.06
C GLU A 136 -7.53 5.19 -12.79
N VAL A 137 -6.87 5.36 -13.93
CA VAL A 137 -6.53 4.23 -14.80
C VAL A 137 -5.34 3.46 -14.25
N ARG A 138 -4.30 4.16 -13.80
CA ARG A 138 -3.03 3.50 -13.50
C ARG A 138 -2.99 2.88 -12.11
N CYS A 139 -3.55 3.54 -11.09
CA CYS A 139 -3.50 3.04 -9.72
C CYS A 139 -4.77 2.24 -9.41
N PHE A 140 -5.94 2.87 -9.53
CA PHE A 140 -7.20 2.22 -9.13
C PHE A 140 -7.56 1.04 -10.02
N ALA A 141 -7.45 1.14 -11.35
CA ALA A 141 -7.69 -0.05 -12.18
C ALA A 141 -6.70 -1.18 -11.86
N THR A 142 -5.44 -0.88 -11.51
CA THR A 142 -4.48 -1.90 -11.05
C THR A 142 -4.92 -2.55 -9.74
N LEU A 143 -5.38 -1.77 -8.75
CA LEU A 143 -5.92 -2.32 -7.50
C LEU A 143 -7.10 -3.24 -7.76
N ASP A 144 -8.02 -2.77 -8.59
CA ASP A 144 -9.26 -3.46 -8.89
C ASP A 144 -8.98 -4.77 -9.66
N ASP A 145 -8.05 -4.74 -10.62
CA ASP A 145 -7.58 -5.92 -11.36
C ASP A 145 -6.91 -6.93 -10.42
N MET A 146 -5.99 -6.49 -9.56
CA MET A 146 -5.30 -7.37 -8.60
C MET A 146 -6.31 -8.10 -7.69
N ASN A 147 -7.34 -7.39 -7.21
CA ASN A 147 -8.36 -8.00 -6.37
C ASN A 147 -9.34 -8.89 -7.17
N ASN A 148 -9.58 -8.58 -8.45
CA ASN A 148 -10.34 -9.46 -9.35
C ASN A 148 -9.57 -10.73 -9.72
N TRP A 149 -8.23 -10.73 -9.69
CA TRP A 149 -7.40 -11.93 -9.84
C TRP A 149 -7.43 -12.86 -8.61
N TRP A 150 -8.35 -12.66 -7.67
CA TRP A 150 -8.47 -13.43 -6.43
C TRP A 150 -7.31 -13.23 -5.45
N GLN A 151 -6.61 -12.10 -5.56
CA GLN A 151 -5.47 -11.80 -4.71
C GLN A 151 -5.83 -10.67 -3.75
N LYS A 152 -5.64 -10.89 -2.46
CA LYS A 152 -5.82 -9.82 -1.47
C LYS A 152 -4.66 -8.83 -1.60
N LYS A 153 -4.88 -7.73 -2.32
CA LYS A 153 -3.85 -6.73 -2.62
C LYS A 153 -4.34 -5.33 -2.30
N PHE A 154 -3.39 -4.48 -1.96
CA PHE A 154 -3.60 -3.13 -1.46
C PHE A 154 -2.83 -2.10 -2.29
N LEU A 155 -3.24 -0.83 -2.15
CA LEU A 155 -2.49 0.31 -2.67
C LEU A 155 -1.86 1.08 -1.53
N ILE A 156 -0.54 1.16 -1.51
CA ILE A 156 0.22 1.98 -0.56
C ILE A 156 0.53 3.35 -1.19
N GLY A 157 0.26 4.43 -0.47
CA GLY A 157 0.65 5.78 -0.87
C GLY A 157 2.16 5.91 -0.94
N GLU A 158 2.67 6.35 -2.08
CA GLU A 158 4.11 6.50 -2.32
C GLU A 158 4.36 7.74 -3.18
N VAL A 159 5.49 8.42 -2.96
CA VAL A 159 5.83 9.64 -3.70
C VAL A 159 6.93 9.40 -4.72
N ASP A 160 7.85 8.45 -4.51
CA ASP A 160 9.13 8.24 -5.25
C ASP A 160 9.75 9.58 -5.70
N THR A 161 10.41 10.21 -4.72
CA THR A 161 11.07 11.49 -4.89
C THR A 161 12.58 11.32 -4.94
N TYR A 162 13.22 12.17 -5.74
CA TYR A 162 14.67 12.29 -5.82
C TYR A 162 15.18 13.33 -4.81
N LYS A 163 16.46 13.68 -4.97
CA LYS A 163 17.20 14.62 -4.12
C LYS A 163 16.33 15.83 -3.72
N LYS A 164 16.48 16.27 -2.47
CA LYS A 164 15.72 17.38 -1.87
C LYS A 164 16.63 18.49 -1.38
N TRP A 165 16.10 19.70 -1.41
CA TRP A 165 16.71 20.93 -0.94
C TRP A 165 15.86 21.52 0.18
N PRO A 166 16.44 22.28 1.12
CA PRO A 166 15.68 22.87 2.23
C PRO A 166 14.50 23.76 1.83
N SER A 167 14.50 24.27 0.60
CA SER A 167 13.43 25.11 0.06
C SER A 167 12.30 24.35 -0.63
N ASP A 168 12.40 23.03 -0.78
CA ASP A 168 11.37 22.23 -1.43
C ASP A 168 10.14 22.08 -0.51
N ASP A 169 8.96 22.46 -0.98
CA ASP A 169 7.70 22.12 -0.31
C ASP A 169 7.32 20.67 -0.62
N LEU A 170 7.30 19.85 0.43
CA LEU A 170 7.03 18.42 0.34
C LEU A 170 5.63 18.07 0.80
N TYR A 171 5.05 18.82 1.73
CA TYR A 171 3.85 18.38 2.43
C TYR A 171 2.60 18.45 1.55
N GLY A 172 2.45 19.49 0.74
CA GLY A 172 1.25 19.71 -0.07
C GLY A 172 1.03 18.72 -1.22
N HIS A 173 2.04 17.93 -1.58
CA HIS A 173 1.99 17.04 -2.76
C HIS A 173 2.14 15.55 -2.43
N PHE A 174 2.31 15.21 -1.15
CA PHE A 174 2.67 13.85 -0.77
C PHE A 174 1.42 12.99 -0.57
N ASN A 175 1.44 11.80 -1.17
CA ASN A 175 0.46 10.75 -0.88
C ASN A 175 0.81 10.17 0.50
N VAL A 176 -0.12 10.23 1.44
CA VAL A 176 0.09 9.83 2.84
C VAL A 176 -0.69 8.55 3.14
N ASN A 177 -0.09 7.66 3.93
CA ASN A 177 -0.75 6.50 4.50
C ASN A 177 -1.08 6.78 5.97
N TYR A 178 -2.34 6.62 6.34
CA TYR A 178 -2.77 6.63 7.74
C TYR A 178 -2.93 5.20 8.22
N LEU A 179 -2.01 4.76 9.08
CA LEU A 179 -1.96 3.40 9.62
C LEU A 179 -2.62 3.36 10.99
N LYS A 180 -3.40 2.31 11.26
CA LYS A 180 -4.00 2.07 12.57
C LYS A 180 -2.98 1.40 13.51
N LEU A 181 -2.14 2.21 14.12
CA LEU A 181 -1.08 1.78 15.05
C LEU A 181 -1.47 2.06 16.50
N ASP A 182 -1.04 1.20 17.42
CA ASP A 182 -1.12 1.43 18.87
C ASP A 182 0.01 0.70 19.61
N PRO A 183 1.12 1.36 20.04
CA PRO A 183 1.62 2.71 19.74
C PRO A 183 2.60 2.74 18.53
N LEU A 184 3.32 3.85 18.32
CA LEU A 184 4.45 3.93 17.37
C LEU A 184 5.57 2.95 17.80
N PRO A 185 6.10 2.09 16.90
CA PRO A 185 7.13 1.12 17.27
C PRO A 185 8.50 1.77 17.55
N ALA A 186 9.46 0.97 18.02
CA ALA A 186 10.83 1.43 18.23
C ALA A 186 11.62 1.43 16.91
N ALA A 187 12.59 2.34 16.79
CA ALA A 187 13.44 2.47 15.60
C ALA A 187 14.34 1.25 15.27
N GLY A 188 14.32 0.18 16.08
CA GLY A 188 15.04 -1.08 15.82
C GLY A 188 14.13 -2.27 15.50
N ASP A 189 12.82 -2.13 15.73
CA ASP A 189 11.82 -3.16 15.47
C ASP A 189 10.50 -2.48 15.16
N TRP A 190 10.20 -2.38 13.86
CA TRP A 190 8.99 -1.78 13.33
C TRP A 190 8.12 -2.84 12.63
N GLY A 191 8.20 -4.10 13.07
CA GLY A 191 7.39 -5.18 12.52
C GLY A 191 5.88 -4.95 12.63
N GLU A 192 5.45 -4.13 13.59
CA GLU A 192 4.05 -3.72 13.72
C GLU A 192 3.56 -2.91 12.51
N ILE A 193 4.40 -2.08 11.91
CA ILE A 193 4.07 -1.34 10.68
C ILE A 193 3.86 -2.32 9.53
N ASN A 194 4.76 -3.31 9.39
CA ASN A 194 4.58 -4.37 8.40
C ASN A 194 3.28 -5.16 8.66
N ARG A 195 2.98 -5.50 9.92
CA ARG A 195 1.74 -6.21 10.27
C ARG A 195 0.49 -5.43 9.85
N VAL A 196 0.44 -4.14 10.16
CA VAL A 196 -0.72 -3.26 9.88
C VAL A 196 -0.92 -3.06 8.38
N LEU A 197 0.17 -2.80 7.64
CA LEU A 197 0.13 -2.72 6.18
C LEU A 197 -0.31 -4.05 5.55
N ARG A 198 0.28 -5.17 5.97
CA ARG A 198 -0.08 -6.53 5.50
C ARG A 198 -1.54 -6.88 5.79
N ALA A 199 -2.09 -6.37 6.89
CA ALA A 199 -3.48 -6.55 7.25
C ALA A 199 -4.44 -5.65 6.46
N GLY A 200 -3.94 -4.64 5.72
CA GLY A 200 -4.76 -3.65 5.03
C GLY A 200 -5.39 -2.62 5.97
N ASP A 201 -4.93 -2.51 7.21
CA ASP A 201 -5.51 -1.65 8.25
C ASP A 201 -4.96 -0.22 8.18
N PHE A 202 -5.16 0.38 7.01
CA PHE A 202 -4.74 1.74 6.69
C PHE A 202 -5.62 2.33 5.58
N PHE A 203 -5.57 3.65 5.43
CA PHE A 203 -6.12 4.34 4.26
C PHE A 203 -5.07 5.25 3.65
N VAL A 204 -5.26 5.61 2.39
CA VAL A 204 -4.38 6.54 1.67
C VAL A 204 -5.14 7.82 1.39
N THR A 205 -4.48 8.96 1.55
CA THR A 205 -5.01 10.26 1.15
C THR A 205 -3.93 11.08 0.44
N THR A 206 -4.34 11.94 -0.50
CA THR A 206 -3.47 12.97 -1.08
C THR A 206 -3.54 14.29 -0.33
N GLY A 207 -4.20 14.31 0.83
CA GLY A 207 -4.33 15.47 1.70
C GLY A 207 -5.78 15.84 1.95
N GLU A 208 -6.02 16.38 3.14
CA GLU A 208 -7.23 17.11 3.54
C GLU A 208 -8.57 16.36 3.56
N ILE A 209 -8.55 15.04 3.42
CA ILE A 209 -9.68 14.16 3.75
C ILE A 209 -9.21 13.05 4.69
N LEU A 210 -9.82 12.94 5.87
CA LEU A 210 -9.57 11.91 6.87
C LEU A 210 -10.74 10.92 6.90
N ILE A 211 -10.41 9.63 6.85
CA ILE A 211 -11.36 8.54 7.09
C ILE A 211 -11.20 8.13 8.55
N ARG A 212 -12.06 8.67 9.43
CA ARG A 212 -12.01 8.40 10.88
C ARG A 212 -12.45 6.99 11.21
N HIS A 213 -13.40 6.46 10.45
CA HIS A 213 -13.89 5.10 10.58
C HIS A 213 -14.47 4.62 9.25
N PHE A 214 -14.24 3.34 8.95
CA PHE A 214 -14.78 2.66 7.78
C PHE A 214 -15.11 1.22 8.15
N ALA A 215 -16.32 0.79 7.78
CA ALA A 215 -16.75 -0.58 7.97
C ALA A 215 -17.77 -1.02 6.92
N VAL A 216 -17.71 -2.31 6.57
CA VAL A 216 -18.67 -3.00 5.71
C VAL A 216 -19.27 -4.14 6.52
N ASN A 217 -20.53 -4.01 6.93
CA ASN A 217 -21.17 -4.95 7.87
C ASN A 217 -20.32 -5.20 9.14
N GLY A 218 -19.64 -4.16 9.64
CA GLY A 218 -18.78 -4.21 10.83
C GLY A 218 -17.33 -4.64 10.56
N ALA A 219 -17.00 -5.13 9.36
CA ALA A 219 -15.63 -5.47 8.98
C ALA A 219 -14.86 -4.24 8.45
N SER A 220 -13.65 -4.02 8.94
CA SER A 220 -12.74 -2.96 8.50
C SER A 220 -11.92 -3.39 7.27
N SER A 221 -11.17 -2.44 6.70
CA SER A 221 -10.25 -2.69 5.58
C SER A 221 -9.35 -3.91 5.78
N GLY A 222 -9.18 -4.69 4.70
CA GLY A 222 -8.42 -5.94 4.66
C GLY A 222 -9.11 -7.16 5.25
N GLN A 223 -10.16 -6.98 6.06
CA GLN A 223 -10.89 -8.08 6.68
C GLN A 223 -11.83 -8.80 5.70
N ASN A 224 -12.26 -10.00 6.08
CA ASN A 224 -13.34 -10.69 5.39
C ASN A 224 -14.67 -10.46 6.12
N VAL A 225 -15.76 -10.44 5.39
CA VAL A 225 -17.11 -10.50 5.94
C VAL A 225 -17.93 -11.55 5.21
N SER A 226 -18.58 -12.42 5.99
CA SER A 226 -19.54 -13.39 5.50
C SER A 226 -20.85 -12.69 5.18
N ILE A 227 -21.41 -12.95 3.99
CA ILE A 227 -22.66 -12.36 3.55
C ILE A 227 -23.60 -13.44 3.02
N ALA A 228 -24.86 -13.40 3.47
CA ALA A 228 -25.91 -14.26 2.92
C ALA A 228 -26.32 -13.76 1.51
N PRO A 229 -26.72 -14.65 0.57
CA PRO A 229 -26.98 -14.29 -0.83
C PRO A 229 -27.91 -13.08 -1.05
N GLU A 230 -28.91 -12.90 -0.18
CA GLU A 230 -29.91 -11.81 -0.27
C GLU A 230 -29.67 -10.68 0.75
N GLN A 231 -28.57 -10.71 1.49
CA GLN A 231 -28.30 -9.71 2.50
C GLN A 231 -27.86 -8.39 1.85
N ARG A 232 -28.41 -7.28 2.38
CA ARG A 232 -27.86 -5.95 2.10
C ARG A 232 -26.59 -5.70 2.89
N ILE A 233 -25.59 -5.17 2.21
CA ILE A 233 -24.40 -4.58 2.81
C ILE A 233 -24.77 -3.21 3.35
N ASN A 234 -24.38 -2.96 4.60
CA ASN A 234 -24.31 -1.62 5.18
C ASN A 234 -22.85 -1.18 5.21
N LEU A 235 -22.49 -0.25 4.33
CA LEU A 235 -21.22 0.44 4.38
C LEU A 235 -21.36 1.72 5.21
N VAL A 236 -20.44 1.93 6.14
CA VAL A 236 -20.34 3.16 6.91
C VAL A 236 -18.96 3.75 6.73
N ALA A 237 -18.90 5.07 6.48
CA ALA A 237 -17.68 5.85 6.46
C ALA A 237 -17.88 7.17 7.21
N ASP A 238 -17.11 7.40 8.26
CA ASP A 238 -17.08 8.65 9.01
C ASP A 238 -15.91 9.49 8.50
N LEU A 239 -16.20 10.62 7.85
CA LEU A 239 -15.23 11.48 7.19
C LEU A 239 -15.10 12.84 7.87
N GLU A 240 -13.91 13.44 7.75
CA GLU A 240 -13.60 14.83 8.09
C GLU A 240 -12.72 15.42 6.98
N TRP A 241 -12.92 16.68 6.60
CA TRP A 241 -12.21 17.28 5.46
C TRP A 241 -12.03 18.80 5.55
N THR A 242 -11.10 19.34 4.77
CA THR A 242 -10.86 20.78 4.64
C THR A 242 -11.61 21.39 3.46
N PHE A 243 -11.38 20.93 2.22
CA PHE A 243 -12.09 21.43 1.04
C PHE A 243 -13.49 20.82 0.89
N PRO A 244 -14.47 21.53 0.31
CA PRO A 244 -15.79 20.95 0.03
C PRO A 244 -15.67 19.60 -0.70
N LEU A 245 -16.50 18.62 -0.33
CA LEU A 245 -16.52 17.35 -1.06
C LEU A 245 -17.21 17.55 -2.41
N GLU A 246 -16.72 16.84 -3.42
CA GLU A 246 -17.36 16.76 -4.74
C GLU A 246 -18.23 15.50 -4.81
N PHE A 247 -17.67 14.34 -4.46
CA PHE A 247 -18.39 13.08 -4.43
C PHE A 247 -17.72 12.06 -3.51
N VAL A 248 -18.51 11.07 -3.11
CA VAL A 248 -18.00 9.81 -2.54
C VAL A 248 -18.36 8.66 -3.44
N GLU A 249 -17.61 7.58 -3.37
CA GLU A 249 -17.88 6.40 -4.16
C GLU A 249 -17.62 5.11 -3.40
N VAL A 250 -18.37 4.10 -3.81
CA VAL A 250 -18.15 2.72 -3.43
C VAL A 250 -17.80 1.94 -4.68
N VAL A 251 -16.68 1.23 -4.67
CA VAL A 251 -16.19 0.42 -5.79
C VAL A 251 -16.14 -1.04 -5.36
N TRP A 252 -16.62 -1.95 -6.19
CA TRP A 252 -16.60 -3.38 -5.91
C TRP A 252 -16.27 -4.19 -7.15
N GLY A 253 -15.81 -5.42 -6.95
CA GLY A 253 -15.58 -6.38 -8.01
C GLY A 253 -16.22 -7.73 -7.74
N ASN A 254 -16.47 -8.46 -8.83
CA ASN A 254 -17.00 -9.84 -8.81
C ASN A 254 -15.96 -10.87 -9.28
N GLY A 255 -14.69 -10.49 -9.43
CA GLY A 255 -13.63 -11.35 -9.96
C GLY A 255 -13.48 -11.30 -11.49
N GLU A 256 -14.37 -10.61 -12.19
CA GLU A 256 -14.31 -10.43 -13.65
C GLU A 256 -14.47 -8.97 -14.05
N ARG A 257 -15.38 -8.26 -13.39
CA ARG A 257 -15.72 -6.86 -13.63
C ARG A 257 -15.65 -6.07 -12.34
N THR A 258 -15.42 -4.78 -12.51
CA THR A 258 -15.45 -3.79 -11.45
C THR A 258 -16.57 -2.80 -11.76
N ASP A 259 -17.43 -2.56 -10.78
CA ASP A 259 -18.49 -1.58 -10.85
C ASP A 259 -18.35 -0.58 -9.70
N ARG A 260 -19.10 0.52 -9.78
CA ARG A 260 -19.09 1.56 -8.75
C ARG A 260 -20.44 2.24 -8.60
N LEU A 261 -20.67 2.78 -7.42
CA LEU A 261 -21.72 3.73 -7.11
C LEU A 261 -21.06 5.05 -6.74
N VAL A 262 -21.36 6.10 -7.49
CA VAL A 262 -20.90 7.47 -7.22
C VAL A 262 -22.07 8.26 -6.66
N LEU A 263 -21.86 8.90 -5.51
CA LEU A 263 -22.83 9.76 -4.85
C LEU A 263 -22.28 11.18 -4.83
N PRO A 264 -22.98 12.17 -5.44
CA PRO A 264 -22.63 13.57 -5.27
C PRO A 264 -22.56 13.94 -3.79
N ALA A 265 -21.61 14.79 -3.45
CA ALA A 265 -21.44 15.33 -2.10
C ALA A 265 -21.25 16.85 -2.13
N THR A 266 -21.67 17.52 -3.21
CA THR A 266 -21.44 18.94 -3.48
C THR A 266 -22.16 19.89 -2.50
N GLU A 267 -23.13 19.37 -1.74
CA GLU A 267 -23.73 20.07 -0.60
C GLU A 267 -22.80 20.17 0.62
N MET A 268 -21.78 19.30 0.71
CA MET A 268 -20.85 19.22 1.84
C MET A 268 -19.84 20.38 1.78
N LYS A 269 -19.98 21.34 2.70
CA LYS A 269 -19.13 22.54 2.75
C LYS A 269 -17.74 22.24 3.32
N ALA A 270 -16.82 23.18 3.12
CA ALA A 270 -15.47 23.15 3.67
C ALA A 270 -15.45 22.96 5.19
N PHE A 271 -14.35 22.43 5.74
CA PHE A 271 -14.13 22.17 7.16
C PHE A 271 -15.25 21.34 7.81
N GLY A 272 -15.71 20.32 7.08
CA GLY A 272 -16.87 19.52 7.43
C GLY A 272 -16.51 18.16 8.01
N SER A 273 -17.52 17.52 8.59
CA SER A 273 -17.50 16.10 8.89
C SER A 273 -18.87 15.50 8.59
N HIS A 274 -18.91 14.23 8.17
CA HIS A 274 -20.16 13.54 7.87
C HIS A 274 -20.00 12.03 7.94
N ARG A 275 -21.08 11.37 8.37
CA ARG A 275 -21.21 9.90 8.38
C ARG A 275 -22.03 9.46 7.19
N PHE A 276 -21.37 8.84 6.22
CA PHE A 276 -22.04 8.18 5.10
C PHE A 276 -22.52 6.80 5.54
N SER A 277 -23.78 6.47 5.21
CA SER A 277 -24.35 5.13 5.36
C SER A 277 -24.93 4.71 4.02
N ILE A 278 -24.26 3.78 3.33
CA ILE A 278 -24.56 3.44 1.94
C ILE A 278 -25.03 1.98 1.88
N PRO A 279 -26.33 1.72 1.68
CA PRO A 279 -26.85 0.38 1.50
C PRO A 279 -26.54 -0.14 0.09
N LEU A 280 -26.07 -1.38 -0.02
CA LEU A 280 -25.74 -2.02 -1.30
C LEU A 280 -26.22 -3.47 -1.31
N GLU A 281 -26.64 -3.95 -2.48
CA GLU A 281 -26.94 -5.37 -2.68
C GLU A 281 -25.65 -6.19 -2.66
N ALA A 282 -25.56 -7.25 -1.86
CA ALA A 282 -24.33 -8.04 -1.76
C ALA A 282 -24.09 -9.01 -2.91
N ALA A 283 -25.17 -9.43 -3.58
CA ALA A 283 -25.14 -10.51 -4.55
C ALA A 283 -24.03 -10.33 -5.60
N GLY A 284 -23.21 -11.37 -5.76
CA GLY A 284 -22.11 -11.44 -6.72
C GLY A 284 -20.86 -10.62 -6.38
N LYS A 285 -20.89 -9.78 -5.34
CA LYS A 285 -19.73 -8.94 -4.94
C LYS A 285 -18.75 -9.76 -4.12
N ARG A 286 -17.45 -9.53 -4.33
CA ARG A 286 -16.36 -10.35 -3.78
C ARG A 286 -15.32 -9.53 -3.04
N TRP A 287 -15.19 -8.26 -3.39
CA TRP A 287 -14.47 -7.27 -2.60
C TRP A 287 -15.11 -5.90 -2.82
N LEU A 288 -14.91 -4.98 -1.88
CA LEU A 288 -15.45 -3.63 -1.92
C LEU A 288 -14.52 -2.64 -1.22
N ARG A 289 -14.39 -1.41 -1.76
CA ARG A 289 -13.64 -0.29 -1.17
C ARG A 289 -14.41 1.01 -1.27
N PHE A 290 -14.04 1.98 -0.45
CA PHE A 290 -14.63 3.32 -0.42
C PHE A 290 -13.60 4.38 -0.80
N ALA A 291 -14.04 5.45 -1.45
CA ALA A 291 -13.24 6.65 -1.64
C ALA A 291 -14.09 7.93 -1.55
N ALA A 292 -13.45 9.03 -1.17
CA ALA A 292 -14.02 10.37 -1.15
C ALA A 292 -13.09 11.32 -1.89
N TRP A 293 -13.69 12.29 -2.59
CA TRP A 293 -13.00 13.23 -3.46
C TRP A 293 -13.47 14.65 -3.19
N ASP A 294 -12.55 15.59 -3.03
CA ASP A 294 -12.84 17.00 -2.80
C ASP A 294 -12.84 17.84 -4.08
N SER A 295 -13.28 19.09 -3.96
CA SER A 295 -13.31 20.06 -5.06
C SER A 295 -11.95 20.45 -5.62
N ALA A 296 -10.85 20.13 -4.93
CA ALA A 296 -9.48 20.34 -5.41
C ALA A 296 -8.91 19.10 -6.13
N GLY A 297 -9.69 18.02 -6.22
CA GLY A 297 -9.30 16.75 -6.81
C GLY A 297 -8.48 15.86 -5.88
N ASN A 298 -8.33 16.21 -4.59
CA ASN A 298 -7.70 15.31 -3.63
C ASN A 298 -8.64 14.17 -3.28
N GLY A 299 -8.04 13.01 -3.00
CA GLY A 299 -8.78 11.81 -2.65
C GLY A 299 -8.35 11.24 -1.31
N ALA A 300 -9.27 10.55 -0.64
CA ALA A 300 -8.96 9.57 0.39
C ALA A 300 -9.67 8.26 0.07
N PHE A 301 -8.98 7.13 0.18
CA PHE A 301 -9.54 5.82 -0.13
C PHE A 301 -9.09 4.74 0.85
N THR A 302 -10.00 3.79 1.09
CA THR A 302 -9.79 2.64 1.97
C THR A 302 -9.19 1.47 1.20
N GLN A 303 -8.53 0.55 1.90
CA GLN A 303 -8.24 -0.76 1.32
C GLN A 303 -9.52 -1.63 1.25
N PRO A 304 -9.57 -2.62 0.35
CA PRO A 304 -10.77 -3.45 0.17
C PRO A 304 -11.14 -4.27 1.41
N VAL A 305 -12.45 -4.45 1.63
CA VAL A 305 -13.04 -5.52 2.45
C VAL A 305 -13.44 -6.66 1.52
N TYR A 306 -13.21 -7.89 1.96
CA TYR A 306 -13.46 -9.09 1.16
C TYR A 306 -14.77 -9.76 1.56
N LEU A 307 -15.61 -10.05 0.57
CA LEU A 307 -16.93 -10.61 0.78
C LEU A 307 -16.87 -12.12 0.52
N ARG A 308 -17.33 -12.90 1.48
CA ARG A 308 -17.42 -14.36 1.38
C ARG A 308 -18.89 -14.74 1.36
N SER A 309 -19.32 -15.40 0.30
CA SER A 309 -20.57 -16.14 0.33
C SER A 309 -20.42 -17.26 1.34
N ASN A 310 -21.40 -17.38 2.24
CA ASN A 310 -21.55 -18.58 3.06
C ASN A 310 -21.93 -19.78 2.19
#